data_AF-A0A369JCA4-F1
#
_entry.id   AF-A0A369JCA4-F1
#
_cell.length_a   1.000
_cell.length_b   1.000
_cell.length_c   1.000
_cell.angle_alpha   90.00
_cell.angle_beta   90.00
_cell.angle_gamma   90.00
#
_symmetry.space_group_name_H-M   'P 1'
#
loop_
_entity.id
_entity.type
_entity.pdbx_description
1 polymer ?
#
loop_
_entity_poly.entity_id
_entity_poly.type
_entity_poly.pdbx_seq_one_letter_code
_entity_poly.pdbx_strand_id
1 'polypeptide(L)'
;MSDIHIRETASTSSSTPRVKPSPKTSAIPVPFSYTPSDDGTDENLLILLHGLGDTHVPFTKLGRQLKLPQTAILALRAPEQVPFLYEDSFQWYTSFDDLGELIERPNPTPALDLLTKVLKHLVEDCSWPPHRIHFFGFAQGGSVAAEFGIRWWKDHLQAQRADPSLAKTGGAFGSVVSISGPLLSYPTLSTLNPTPVLVVHNPPPAETALPAGAISAYRKAYENVVEKTSRAPGMPASKEGWEPIMQFWSRHLGRRQVEGLYEVMSGAASIP
;
A
#
# COMPACT_ATOMS: atom_id res chain seq x y z
N MET A 1 -38.19 22.86 16.37
CA MET A 1 -37.43 21.87 17.16
C MET A 1 -36.86 20.90 16.14
N SER A 2 -35.54 20.85 15.99
CA SER A 2 -34.86 19.98 15.02
C SER A 2 -34.84 18.55 15.54
N ASP A 3 -35.49 17.63 14.81
CA ASP A 3 -35.53 16.21 15.14
C ASP A 3 -34.15 15.57 14.95
N ILE A 4 -33.51 15.24 16.07
CA ILE A 4 -32.23 14.54 16.10
C ILE A 4 -32.53 13.04 15.91
N HIS A 5 -32.17 12.50 14.76
CA HIS A 5 -32.23 11.07 14.50
C HIS A 5 -30.91 10.41 14.95
N ILE A 6 -30.96 9.70 16.09
CA ILE A 6 -29.85 8.84 16.54
C ILE A 6 -30.09 7.46 15.93
N ARG A 7 -29.23 7.05 15.00
CA ARG A 7 -29.24 5.68 14.46
C ARG A 7 -28.12 4.90 15.11
N GLU A 8 -28.48 3.93 15.96
CA GLU A 8 -27.54 2.91 16.43
C GLU A 8 -27.14 2.06 15.21
N THR A 9 -25.93 2.28 14.71
CA THR A 9 -25.35 1.41 13.69
C THR A 9 -24.85 0.18 14.42
N ALA A 10 -25.42 -0.98 14.12
CA ALA A 10 -25.07 -2.25 14.75
C ALA A 10 -23.54 -2.37 14.87
N SER A 11 -23.06 -2.55 16.10
CA SER A 11 -21.67 -2.80 16.40
C SER A 11 -21.23 -4.03 15.62
N THR A 12 -20.56 -3.80 14.49
CA THR A 12 -19.77 -4.85 13.86
C THR A 12 -18.60 -5.06 14.79
N SER A 13 -18.75 -5.99 15.73
CA SER A 13 -17.67 -6.47 16.57
C SER A 13 -16.53 -6.90 15.65
N SER A 14 -15.55 -6.01 15.43
CA SER A 14 -14.36 -6.35 14.65
C SER A 14 -13.71 -7.53 15.36
N SER A 15 -13.72 -8.69 14.70
CA SER A 15 -13.19 -9.95 15.22
C SER A 15 -11.69 -9.88 15.47
N THR A 16 -11.02 -8.84 14.95
CA THR A 16 -9.60 -8.60 15.15
C THR A 16 -9.34 -7.77 16.42
N PRO A 17 -8.24 -8.04 17.13
CA PRO A 17 -7.91 -7.30 18.34
C PRO A 17 -7.66 -5.82 18.03
N ARG A 18 -7.97 -4.96 19.02
CA ARG A 18 -7.78 -3.50 18.92
C ARG A 18 -6.31 -3.13 18.74
N VAL A 19 -5.42 -3.79 19.47
CA VAL A 19 -3.96 -3.68 19.32
C VAL A 19 -3.48 -5.00 18.75
N LYS A 20 -2.65 -4.95 17.70
CA LYS A 20 -2.24 -6.15 16.97
C LYS A 20 -0.82 -6.58 17.37
N PRO A 21 -0.52 -7.89 17.38
CA PRO A 21 0.83 -8.38 17.65
C PRO A 21 1.84 -7.73 16.69
N SER A 22 2.99 -7.34 17.22
CA SER A 22 4.08 -6.79 16.40
C SER A 22 4.73 -7.90 15.54
N PRO A 23 5.09 -7.62 14.28
CA PRO A 23 5.78 -8.58 13.43
C PRO A 23 7.12 -9.03 14.02
N LYS A 24 7.46 -10.31 13.86
CA LYS A 24 8.67 -10.90 14.43
C LYS A 24 9.84 -10.87 13.44
N THR A 25 11.02 -10.53 13.93
CA THR A 25 12.27 -10.57 13.16
C THR A 25 12.63 -11.96 12.66
N SER A 26 12.19 -13.02 13.35
CA SER A 26 12.37 -14.41 12.90
C SER A 26 11.49 -14.79 11.70
N ALA A 27 10.44 -14.03 11.40
CA ALA A 27 9.49 -14.33 10.34
C ALA A 27 9.66 -13.44 9.10
N ILE A 28 10.24 -12.25 9.26
CA ILE A 28 10.54 -11.32 8.16
C ILE A 28 12.04 -11.38 7.86
N PRO A 29 12.47 -11.94 6.71
CA PRO A 29 13.88 -12.24 6.43
C PRO A 29 14.68 -11.02 5.92
N VAL A 30 14.31 -9.82 6.33
CA VAL A 30 15.01 -8.55 6.02
C VAL A 30 14.89 -7.61 7.21
N PRO A 31 15.81 -6.63 7.36
CA PRO A 31 15.61 -5.54 8.32
C PRO A 31 14.35 -4.74 8.02
N PHE A 32 13.63 -4.40 9.09
CA PHE A 32 12.42 -3.60 9.03
C PHE A 32 12.27 -2.77 10.31
N SER A 33 11.38 -1.79 10.25
CA SER A 33 10.90 -1.06 11.41
C SER A 33 9.39 -1.13 11.46
N TYR A 34 8.86 -1.47 12.64
CA TYR A 34 7.43 -1.47 12.92
C TYR A 34 7.13 -0.44 14.00
N THR A 35 6.08 0.34 13.80
CA THR A 35 5.53 1.21 14.84
C THR A 35 4.01 1.02 14.92
N PRO A 36 3.45 0.71 16.10
CA PRO A 36 1.99 0.64 16.28
C PRO A 36 1.34 2.00 16.05
N SER A 37 0.01 2.02 15.94
CA SER A 37 -0.74 3.28 15.83
C SER A 37 -0.53 4.18 17.06
N ASP A 38 -0.40 5.49 16.83
CA ASP A 38 -0.23 6.48 17.91
C ASP A 38 -1.45 6.59 18.84
N ASP A 39 -2.65 6.21 18.36
CA ASP A 39 -3.91 6.26 19.10
C ASP A 39 -4.27 4.93 19.79
N GLY A 40 -3.36 3.96 19.79
CA GLY A 40 -3.54 2.65 20.41
C GLY A 40 -4.63 1.80 19.77
N THR A 41 -5.00 2.08 18.52
CA THR A 41 -5.95 1.28 17.74
C THR A 41 -5.34 0.94 16.39
N ASP A 42 -4.93 -0.32 16.23
CA ASP A 42 -4.30 -0.83 15.02
C ASP A 42 -5.38 -1.30 14.03
N GLU A 43 -6.13 -0.37 13.44
CA GLU A 43 -7.18 -0.73 12.45
C GLU A 43 -6.59 -0.91 11.05
N ASN A 44 -5.58 -0.12 10.69
CA ASN A 44 -4.91 -0.15 9.40
C ASN A 44 -3.41 -0.40 9.55
N LEU A 45 -2.81 -1.04 8.55
CA LEU A 45 -1.37 -1.18 8.43
C LEU A 45 -0.91 -0.52 7.13
N LEU A 46 0.01 0.43 7.22
CA LEU A 46 0.69 1.00 6.07
C LEU A 46 2.08 0.38 5.91
N ILE A 47 2.26 -0.39 4.84
CA ILE A 47 3.55 -0.96 4.43
C ILE A 47 4.27 0.01 3.49
N LEU A 48 5.49 0.38 3.86
CA LEU A 48 6.31 1.36 3.15
C LEU A 48 7.48 0.69 2.44
N LEU A 49 7.59 0.93 1.13
CA LEU A 49 8.63 0.37 0.26
C LEU A 49 9.46 1.51 -0.36
N HIS A 50 10.75 1.55 -0.04
CA HIS A 50 11.66 2.62 -0.48
C HIS A 50 12.06 2.49 -1.96
N GLY A 51 12.68 3.55 -2.51
CA GLY A 51 13.23 3.54 -3.87
C GLY A 51 14.61 2.88 -3.95
N LEU A 52 15.13 2.73 -5.17
CA LEU A 52 16.49 2.24 -5.42
C LEU A 52 17.53 3.07 -4.67
N GLY A 53 18.47 2.40 -4.00
CA GLY A 53 19.61 3.04 -3.35
C GLY A 53 19.34 3.55 -1.93
N ASP A 54 18.14 3.34 -1.40
CA ASP A 54 17.72 3.79 -0.07
C ASP A 54 17.60 2.62 0.92
N THR A 55 17.12 2.92 2.13
CA THR A 55 16.77 1.97 3.19
C THR A 55 15.36 2.23 3.72
N HIS A 56 14.90 1.35 4.60
CA HIS A 56 13.65 1.54 5.34
C HIS A 56 13.68 2.68 6.37
N VAL A 57 14.85 3.21 6.75
CA VAL A 57 14.97 4.17 7.87
C VAL A 57 14.31 5.52 7.55
N PRO A 58 14.54 6.18 6.40
CA PRO A 58 13.82 7.40 6.04
C PRO A 58 12.31 7.17 5.90
N PHE A 59 11.90 6.03 5.35
CA PHE A 59 10.50 5.67 5.20
C PHE A 59 9.80 5.43 6.55
N THR A 60 10.51 4.90 7.54
CA THR A 60 9.99 4.81 8.92
C THR A 60 9.67 6.20 9.47
N LYS A 61 10.59 7.16 9.28
CA LYS A 61 10.37 8.56 9.71
C LYS A 61 9.18 9.18 8.98
N LEU A 62 9.09 8.98 7.67
CA LEU A 62 7.97 9.43 6.86
C LEU A 62 6.64 8.90 7.38
N GLY A 63 6.51 7.58 7.56
CA GLY A 63 5.27 6.97 8.05
C GLY A 63 4.79 7.55 9.38
N ARG A 64 5.72 7.77 10.31
CA ARG A 64 5.41 8.40 11.62
C ARG A 64 5.02 9.87 11.51
N GLN A 65 5.51 10.60 10.50
CA GLN A 65 5.18 12.00 10.27
C GLN A 65 3.79 12.18 9.63
N LEU A 66 3.29 11.17 8.90
CA LEU A 66 1.96 11.22 8.28
C LEU A 66 0.82 11.27 9.31
N LYS A 67 1.04 10.75 10.53
CA LYS A 67 0.05 10.76 11.62
C LYS A 67 -1.33 10.27 11.18
N LEU A 68 -1.35 9.19 10.39
CA LEU A 68 -2.59 8.59 9.91
C LEU A 68 -3.36 7.99 11.10
N PRO A 69 -4.69 8.22 11.18
CA PRO A 69 -5.49 7.73 12.29
C PRO A 69 -5.56 6.20 12.26
N GLN A 70 -5.51 5.57 13.43
CA GLN A 70 -5.64 4.13 13.62
C GLN A 70 -4.75 3.30 12.69
N THR A 71 -3.53 3.77 12.42
CA THR A 71 -2.66 3.20 11.38
C THR A 71 -1.28 2.88 11.96
N ALA A 72 -0.95 1.59 12.01
CA ALA A 72 0.40 1.13 12.25
C ALA A 72 1.27 1.26 10.98
N ILE A 73 2.57 1.40 11.16
CA ILE A 73 3.55 1.53 10.05
C ILE A 73 4.50 0.34 10.06
N LEU A 74 4.74 -0.23 8.89
CA LEU A 74 5.79 -1.22 8.64
C LEU A 74 6.66 -0.75 7.46
N ALA A 75 7.89 -0.34 7.73
CA ALA A 75 8.86 -0.01 6.68
C ALA A 75 9.83 -1.17 6.49
N LEU A 76 9.91 -1.68 5.26
CA LEU A 76 10.73 -2.83 4.90
C LEU A 76 11.98 -2.39 4.12
N ARG A 77 13.13 -2.98 4.42
CA ARG A 77 14.33 -2.81 3.58
C ARG A 77 14.25 -3.78 2.42
N ALA A 78 14.68 -3.34 1.25
CA ALA A 78 14.81 -4.22 0.11
C ALA A 78 15.86 -5.33 0.37
N PRO A 79 15.69 -6.53 -0.23
CA PRO A 79 16.47 -7.71 0.12
C PRO A 79 17.90 -7.70 -0.44
N GLU A 80 18.17 -6.94 -1.51
CA GLU A 80 19.43 -6.96 -2.23
C GLU A 80 20.18 -5.63 -2.01
N GLN A 81 21.48 -5.70 -1.73
CA GLN A 81 22.34 -4.53 -1.70
C GLN A 81 22.74 -4.16 -3.13
N VAL A 82 22.75 -2.86 -3.46
CA VAL A 82 23.22 -2.39 -4.76
C VAL A 82 24.72 -2.68 -4.88
N PRO A 83 25.18 -3.40 -5.94
CA PRO A 83 26.58 -3.71 -6.13
C PRO A 83 27.46 -2.45 -6.19
N PHE A 84 28.69 -2.56 -5.70
CA PHE A 84 29.75 -1.54 -5.81
C PHE A 84 29.49 -0.19 -5.13
N LEU A 85 28.41 -0.05 -4.35
CA LEU A 85 28.19 1.11 -3.50
C LEU A 85 28.70 0.87 -2.08
N TYR A 86 29.44 1.83 -1.54
CA TYR A 86 29.98 1.79 -0.17
C TYR A 86 28.92 2.16 0.89
N GLU A 87 27.83 2.80 0.47
CA GLU A 87 26.74 3.25 1.33
C GLU A 87 25.70 2.14 1.51
N ASP A 88 24.86 2.26 2.56
CA ASP A 88 23.72 1.38 2.80
C ASP A 88 22.63 1.62 1.74
N SER A 89 22.84 1.09 0.55
CA SER A 89 21.99 1.26 -0.63
C SER A 89 21.40 -0.07 -1.05
N PHE A 90 20.07 -0.18 -1.04
CA PHE A 90 19.37 -1.43 -1.32
C PHE A 90 18.42 -1.30 -2.53
N GLN A 91 18.17 -2.43 -3.18
CA GLN A 91 17.29 -2.56 -4.34
C GLN A 91 16.31 -3.71 -4.17
N TRP A 92 15.09 -3.54 -4.69
CA TRP A 92 14.06 -4.58 -4.62
C TRP A 92 14.24 -5.67 -5.68
N TYR A 93 14.87 -5.27 -6.77
CA TYR A 93 15.23 -6.13 -7.89
C TYR A 93 16.49 -5.55 -8.52
N THR A 94 17.28 -6.43 -9.13
CA THR A 94 18.52 -6.04 -9.81
C THR A 94 18.23 -4.99 -10.87
N SER A 95 18.88 -3.83 -10.73
CA SER A 95 18.65 -2.65 -11.57
C SER A 95 19.71 -2.45 -12.64
N PHE A 96 20.91 -2.96 -12.37
CA PHE A 96 22.09 -2.76 -13.21
C PHE A 96 22.63 -4.10 -13.67
N ASP A 97 23.07 -4.17 -14.91
CA ASP A 97 23.84 -5.32 -15.39
C ASP A 97 25.31 -5.24 -14.93
N ASP A 98 26.13 -6.23 -15.33
CA ASP A 98 27.54 -6.29 -14.96
C ASP A 98 28.38 -5.12 -15.50
N LEU A 99 27.86 -4.37 -16.48
CA LEU A 99 28.48 -3.17 -17.05
C LEU A 99 28.02 -1.88 -16.36
N GLY A 100 27.04 -1.96 -15.47
CA GLY A 100 26.44 -0.82 -14.78
C GLY A 100 25.31 -0.15 -15.56
N GLU A 101 24.82 -0.76 -16.64
CA GLU A 101 23.72 -0.22 -17.44
C GLU A 101 22.36 -0.62 -16.85
N LEU A 102 21.35 0.26 -17.01
CA LEU A 102 20.02 0.02 -16.47
C LEU A 102 19.33 -1.15 -17.20
N ILE A 103 18.86 -2.12 -16.44
CA ILE A 103 18.07 -3.24 -16.97
C ILE A 103 16.66 -2.73 -17.31
N GLU A 104 16.28 -2.78 -18.59
CA GLU A 104 14.96 -2.31 -19.06
C GLU A 104 13.79 -3.13 -18.49
N ARG A 105 14.00 -4.44 -18.29
CA ARG A 105 12.97 -5.40 -17.82
C ARG A 105 13.49 -6.19 -16.63
N PRO A 106 13.62 -5.58 -15.46
CA PRO A 106 14.15 -6.24 -14.29
C PRO A 106 13.18 -7.29 -13.76
N ASN A 107 13.70 -8.28 -13.02
CA ASN A 107 12.91 -9.35 -12.44
C ASN A 107 12.48 -9.02 -10.99
N PRO A 108 11.20 -8.70 -10.71
CA PRO A 108 10.75 -8.39 -9.36
C PRO A 108 10.56 -9.61 -8.44
N THR A 109 10.72 -10.83 -8.95
CA THR A 109 10.38 -12.08 -8.22
C THR A 109 10.95 -12.13 -6.79
N PRO A 110 12.23 -11.78 -6.53
CA PRO A 110 12.77 -11.80 -5.16
C PRO A 110 11.97 -10.93 -4.17
N ALA A 111 11.60 -9.71 -4.58
CA ALA A 111 10.77 -8.82 -3.76
C ALA A 111 9.35 -9.36 -3.58
N LEU A 112 8.76 -9.96 -4.61
CA LEU A 112 7.41 -10.54 -4.53
C LEU A 112 7.37 -11.76 -3.61
N ASP A 113 8.41 -12.60 -3.62
CA ASP A 113 8.54 -13.75 -2.72
C ASP A 113 8.76 -13.31 -1.26
N LEU A 114 9.55 -12.25 -1.05
CA LEU A 114 9.71 -11.62 0.25
C LEU A 114 8.34 -11.12 0.77
N LEU A 115 7.61 -10.34 -0.01
CA LEU A 115 6.30 -9.83 0.39
C LEU A 115 5.29 -10.94 0.63
N THR A 116 5.34 -12.03 -0.13
CA THR A 116 4.50 -13.21 0.12
C THR A 116 4.73 -13.77 1.53
N LYS A 117 5.99 -13.92 1.96
CA LYS A 117 6.34 -14.38 3.32
C LYS A 117 5.90 -13.39 4.39
N VAL A 118 6.13 -12.10 4.15
CA VAL A 118 5.72 -11.01 5.08
C VAL A 118 4.21 -11.01 5.26
N LEU A 119 3.43 -11.04 4.17
CA LEU A 119 1.98 -10.99 4.24
C LEU A 119 1.39 -12.22 4.91
N LYS A 120 1.95 -13.40 4.65
CA LYS A 120 1.55 -14.63 5.35
C LYS A 120 1.68 -14.44 6.88
N HIS A 121 2.83 -13.98 7.35
CA HIS A 121 3.06 -13.71 8.78
C HIS A 121 2.11 -12.64 9.34
N LEU A 122 1.88 -11.56 8.59
CA LEU A 122 1.00 -10.47 9.01
C LEU A 122 -0.46 -10.95 9.17
N VAL A 123 -0.94 -11.76 8.22
CA VAL A 123 -2.32 -12.27 8.22
C VAL A 123 -2.50 -13.35 9.28
N GLU A 124 -1.63 -14.35 9.31
CA GLU A 124 -1.78 -15.56 10.15
C GLU A 124 -1.39 -15.31 11.61
N ASP A 125 -0.30 -14.57 11.86
CA ASP A 125 0.25 -14.43 13.21
C ASP A 125 0.01 -13.04 13.82
N CYS A 126 -0.15 -12.00 13.00
CA CYS A 126 -0.30 -10.63 13.47
C CYS A 126 -1.73 -10.10 13.33
N SER A 127 -2.68 -10.94 12.90
CA SER A 127 -4.11 -10.61 12.80
C SER A 127 -4.42 -9.42 11.89
N TRP A 128 -3.61 -9.16 10.86
CA TRP A 128 -3.85 -8.12 9.86
C TRP A 128 -4.68 -8.67 8.69
N PRO A 129 -5.97 -8.33 8.58
CA PRO A 129 -6.75 -8.77 7.43
C PRO A 129 -6.30 -8.01 6.17
N PRO A 130 -6.26 -8.64 4.98
CA PRO A 130 -5.73 -8.03 3.75
C PRO A 130 -6.36 -6.66 3.41
N HIS A 131 -7.67 -6.52 3.56
CA HIS A 131 -8.39 -5.27 3.27
C HIS A 131 -8.08 -4.10 4.23
N ARG A 132 -7.29 -4.32 5.27
CA ARG A 132 -6.74 -3.29 6.17
C ARG A 132 -5.25 -3.01 5.95
N ILE A 133 -4.64 -3.69 4.99
CA ILE A 133 -3.24 -3.49 4.61
C ILE A 133 -3.19 -2.55 3.42
N HIS A 134 -2.42 -1.49 3.57
CA HIS A 134 -2.19 -0.46 2.56
C HIS A 134 -0.72 -0.44 2.19
N PHE A 135 -0.41 -0.13 0.94
CA PHE A 135 0.96 0.02 0.48
C PHE A 135 1.23 1.46 0.06
N PHE A 136 2.44 1.92 0.33
CA PHE A 136 3.01 3.12 -0.26
C PHE A 136 4.42 2.79 -0.73
N GLY A 137 4.71 3.10 -1.99
CA GLY A 137 6.01 2.84 -2.58
C GLY A 137 6.50 3.97 -3.46
N PHE A 138 7.81 4.18 -3.45
CA PHE A 138 8.49 5.15 -4.31
C PHE A 138 9.37 4.43 -5.35
N ALA A 139 9.31 4.87 -6.61
CA ALA A 139 10.05 4.29 -7.72
C ALA A 139 9.95 2.75 -7.72
N GLN A 140 11.06 2.03 -7.49
CA GLN A 140 11.05 0.57 -7.37
C GLN A 140 10.05 0.05 -6.33
N GLY A 141 9.98 0.68 -5.15
CA GLY A 141 9.02 0.29 -4.12
C GLY A 141 7.57 0.46 -4.60
N GLY A 142 7.29 1.48 -5.43
CA GLY A 142 5.98 1.69 -6.04
C GLY A 142 5.64 0.60 -7.05
N SER A 143 6.62 0.24 -7.90
CA SER A 143 6.52 -0.89 -8.82
C SER A 143 6.23 -2.20 -8.08
N VAL A 144 7.01 -2.51 -7.04
CA VAL A 144 6.86 -3.73 -6.23
C VAL A 144 5.50 -3.79 -5.54
N ALA A 145 5.03 -2.69 -4.94
CA ALA A 145 3.71 -2.65 -4.30
C ALA A 145 2.60 -3.02 -5.28
N ALA A 146 2.66 -2.48 -6.50
CA ALA A 146 1.67 -2.74 -7.53
C ALA A 146 1.81 -4.16 -8.12
N GLU A 147 3.01 -4.61 -8.43
CA GLU A 147 3.23 -6.00 -8.91
C GLU A 147 2.78 -7.02 -7.87
N PHE A 148 3.02 -6.76 -6.59
CA PHE A 148 2.60 -7.64 -5.51
C PHE A 148 1.07 -7.66 -5.35
N GLY A 149 0.39 -6.52 -5.49
CA GLY A 149 -1.07 -6.48 -5.54
C GLY A 149 -1.62 -7.37 -6.66
N ILE A 150 -1.01 -7.36 -7.84
CA ILE A 150 -1.40 -8.21 -8.97
C ILE A 150 -1.18 -9.70 -8.64
N ARG A 151 -0.01 -10.06 -8.11
CA ARG A 151 0.30 -11.45 -7.71
C ARG A 151 -0.69 -11.97 -6.67
N TRP A 152 -0.89 -11.21 -5.60
CA TRP A 152 -1.81 -11.57 -4.52
C TRP A 152 -3.24 -11.81 -5.04
N TRP A 153 -3.72 -10.94 -5.93
CA TRP A 153 -5.04 -11.10 -6.51
C TRP A 153 -5.16 -12.33 -7.42
N LYS A 154 -4.13 -12.62 -8.23
CA LYS A 154 -4.10 -13.85 -9.04
C LYS A 154 -4.17 -15.10 -8.15
N ASP A 155 -3.38 -15.13 -7.08
CA ASP A 155 -3.35 -16.25 -6.14
C ASP A 155 -4.71 -16.39 -5.44
N HIS A 156 -5.35 -15.28 -5.07
CA HIS A 156 -6.70 -15.27 -4.51
C HIS A 156 -7.76 -15.82 -5.49
N LEU A 157 -7.75 -15.38 -6.75
CA LEU A 157 -8.66 -15.90 -7.78
C LEU A 157 -8.45 -17.39 -8.04
N GLN A 158 -7.20 -17.87 -8.00
CA GLN A 158 -6.91 -19.30 -8.13
C GLN A 158 -7.45 -20.08 -6.93
N ALA A 159 -7.24 -19.59 -5.70
CA ALA A 159 -7.76 -20.20 -4.49
C ALA A 159 -9.30 -20.23 -4.48
N GLN A 160 -9.97 -19.14 -4.89
CA GLN A 160 -11.43 -19.10 -5.03
C GLN A 160 -11.97 -20.09 -6.07
N ARG A 161 -11.24 -20.31 -7.16
CA ARG A 161 -11.62 -21.33 -8.17
C ARG A 161 -11.51 -22.75 -7.62
N ALA A 162 -10.53 -22.99 -6.75
CA ALA A 162 -10.36 -24.27 -6.08
C ALA A 162 -11.39 -24.49 -4.96
N ASP A 163 -11.72 -23.44 -4.21
CA ASP A 163 -12.73 -23.44 -3.14
C ASP A 163 -13.60 -22.17 -3.20
N PRO A 164 -14.82 -22.27 -3.77
CA PRO A 164 -15.74 -21.13 -3.88
C PRO A 164 -16.18 -20.53 -2.53
N SER A 165 -16.02 -21.24 -1.40
CA SER A 165 -16.36 -20.70 -0.09
C SER A 165 -15.45 -19.54 0.33
N LEU A 166 -14.22 -19.50 -0.20
CA LEU A 166 -13.24 -18.44 0.01
C LEU A 166 -13.58 -17.13 -0.72
N ALA A 167 -14.63 -17.11 -1.56
CA ALA A 167 -15.09 -15.87 -2.20
C ALA A 167 -15.51 -14.79 -1.19
N LYS A 168 -15.89 -15.19 0.04
CA LYS A 168 -16.31 -14.28 1.11
C LYS A 168 -15.16 -13.67 1.91
N THR A 169 -13.91 -14.13 1.76
CA THR A 169 -12.80 -13.73 2.65
C THR A 169 -12.07 -12.45 2.25
N GLY A 170 -12.54 -11.74 1.21
CA GLY A 170 -12.05 -10.41 0.86
C GLY A 170 -10.53 -10.37 0.58
N GLY A 171 -10.11 -10.85 -0.59
CA GLY A 171 -8.69 -10.92 -0.96
C GLY A 171 -8.08 -9.61 -1.46
N ALA A 172 -8.79 -8.50 -1.45
CA ALA A 172 -8.23 -7.22 -1.88
C ALA A 172 -7.44 -6.54 -0.77
N PHE A 173 -6.44 -5.73 -1.13
CA PHE A 173 -5.79 -4.83 -0.18
C PHE A 173 -6.62 -3.57 0.04
N GLY A 174 -6.35 -2.84 1.12
CA GLY A 174 -7.04 -1.60 1.44
C GLY A 174 -6.76 -0.50 0.41
N SER A 175 -5.49 -0.31 0.02
CA SER A 175 -5.09 0.51 -1.14
C SER A 175 -3.61 0.37 -1.48
N VAL A 176 -3.22 0.84 -2.67
CA VAL A 176 -1.82 1.03 -3.10
C VAL A 176 -1.60 2.47 -3.52
N VAL A 177 -0.55 3.10 -3.01
CA VAL A 177 -0.03 4.39 -3.50
C VAL A 177 1.33 4.15 -4.13
N SER A 178 1.46 4.42 -5.42
CA SER A 178 2.71 4.31 -6.17
C SER A 178 3.17 5.69 -6.61
N ILE A 179 4.34 6.11 -6.13
CA ILE A 179 4.99 7.36 -6.53
C ILE A 179 6.06 7.03 -7.58
N SER A 180 5.81 7.38 -8.83
CA SER A 180 6.73 7.17 -9.95
C SER A 180 7.21 5.72 -10.14
N GLY A 181 6.45 4.73 -9.69
CA GLY A 181 6.71 3.31 -9.93
C GLY A 181 5.88 2.78 -11.11
N PRO A 182 6.47 2.47 -12.28
CA PRO A 182 5.73 1.77 -13.35
C PRO A 182 5.45 0.31 -12.97
N LEU A 183 4.42 -0.29 -13.58
CA LEU A 183 4.37 -1.75 -13.63
C LEU A 183 5.54 -2.27 -14.49
N LEU A 184 6.19 -3.33 -14.03
CA LEU A 184 7.28 -4.02 -14.70
C LEU A 184 6.73 -5.12 -15.63
N SER A 185 5.55 -5.64 -15.28
CA SER A 185 4.79 -6.57 -16.10
C SER A 185 3.74 -5.85 -16.94
N TYR A 186 3.26 -6.55 -17.98
CA TYR A 186 2.09 -6.12 -18.73
C TYR A 186 0.92 -7.06 -18.40
N PRO A 187 0.11 -6.73 -17.37
CA PRO A 187 -0.92 -7.63 -16.87
C PRO A 187 -2.04 -7.84 -17.90
N THR A 188 -2.47 -9.09 -18.05
CA THR A 188 -3.64 -9.49 -18.83
C THR A 188 -4.60 -10.25 -17.92
N LEU A 189 -5.27 -9.53 -17.02
CA LEU A 189 -6.24 -10.12 -16.09
C LEU A 189 -7.64 -10.13 -16.70
N SER A 190 -8.32 -11.28 -16.64
CA SER A 190 -9.75 -11.36 -17.00
C SER A 190 -10.65 -10.72 -15.94
N THR A 191 -10.20 -10.74 -14.69
CA THR A 191 -10.86 -10.12 -13.54
C THR A 191 -9.86 -9.19 -12.91
N LEU A 192 -10.10 -7.88 -13.04
CA LEU A 192 -9.21 -6.86 -12.52
C LEU A 192 -9.14 -6.91 -10.99
N ASN A 193 -8.05 -6.40 -10.43
CA ASN A 193 -7.87 -6.32 -8.99
C ASN A 193 -8.71 -5.14 -8.44
N PRO A 194 -9.63 -5.38 -7.50
CA PRO A 194 -10.50 -4.33 -6.95
C PRO A 194 -9.77 -3.35 -6.02
N THR A 195 -8.54 -3.68 -5.58
CA THR A 195 -7.70 -2.81 -4.73
C THR A 195 -7.60 -1.39 -5.34
N PRO A 196 -8.00 -0.34 -4.62
CA PRO A 196 -7.83 1.04 -5.08
C PRO A 196 -6.35 1.42 -5.21
N VAL A 197 -5.98 2.03 -6.35
CA VAL A 197 -4.61 2.46 -6.64
C VAL A 197 -4.58 3.96 -6.92
N LEU A 198 -3.69 4.67 -6.23
CA LEU A 198 -3.28 6.02 -6.59
C LEU A 198 -1.87 5.97 -7.20
N VAL A 199 -1.74 6.42 -8.44
CA VAL A 199 -0.44 6.62 -9.10
C VAL A 199 -0.15 8.11 -9.16
N VAL A 200 0.92 8.52 -8.48
CA VAL A 200 1.43 9.90 -8.54
C VAL A 200 2.72 9.88 -9.33
N HIS A 201 2.87 10.73 -10.33
CA HIS A 201 4.12 10.80 -11.10
C HIS A 201 4.37 12.20 -11.66
N ASN A 202 5.60 12.43 -12.10
CA ASN A 202 5.92 13.63 -12.86
C ASN A 202 5.59 13.43 -14.34
N PRO A 203 5.16 14.48 -15.06
CA PRO A 203 5.08 14.42 -16.51
C PRO A 203 6.48 14.44 -17.14
N PRO A 204 6.66 13.88 -18.36
CA PRO A 204 7.88 14.06 -19.13
C PRO A 204 8.22 15.56 -19.31
N PRO A 205 9.50 15.95 -19.35
CA PRO A 205 10.70 15.11 -19.42
C PRO A 205 11.38 14.84 -18.05
N ALA A 206 10.63 14.86 -16.94
CA ALA A 206 11.22 14.59 -15.62
C ALA A 206 11.87 13.20 -15.55
N GLU A 207 12.97 13.06 -14.81
CA GLU A 207 13.67 11.78 -14.62
C GLU A 207 12.78 10.71 -14.00
N THR A 208 11.91 11.11 -13.07
CA THR A 208 10.92 10.24 -12.41
C THR A 208 9.60 10.14 -13.19
N ALA A 209 9.58 10.54 -14.48
CA ALA A 209 8.41 10.38 -15.32
C ALA A 209 8.17 8.89 -15.62
N LEU A 210 6.89 8.51 -15.63
CA LEU A 210 6.52 7.16 -16.03
C LEU A 210 6.70 6.95 -17.54
N PRO A 211 7.07 5.74 -17.99
CA PRO A 211 7.13 5.42 -19.41
C PRO A 211 5.75 5.53 -20.07
N ALA A 212 5.75 5.74 -21.39
CA ALA A 212 4.53 5.81 -22.18
C ALA A 212 3.69 4.53 -21.97
N GLY A 213 2.39 4.72 -21.70
CA GLY A 213 1.46 3.61 -21.48
C GLY A 213 1.50 2.97 -20.08
N ALA A 214 2.34 3.46 -19.14
CA ALA A 214 2.38 2.95 -17.77
C ALA A 214 1.00 2.96 -17.10
N ILE A 215 0.28 4.08 -17.20
CA ILE A 215 -1.06 4.19 -16.61
C ILE A 215 -2.06 3.24 -17.29
N SER A 216 -1.94 3.02 -18.60
CA SER A 216 -2.74 2.03 -19.32
C SER A 216 -2.45 0.61 -18.82
N ALA A 217 -1.20 0.28 -18.46
CA ALA A 217 -0.86 -1.00 -17.84
C ALA A 217 -1.52 -1.13 -16.46
N TYR A 218 -1.51 -0.09 -15.62
CA TYR A 218 -2.24 -0.07 -14.35
C TYR A 218 -3.74 -0.34 -14.54
N ARG A 219 -4.37 0.34 -15.50
CA ARG A 219 -5.81 0.15 -15.82
C ARG A 219 -6.14 -1.23 -16.39
N LYS A 220 -5.13 -2.00 -16.85
CA LYS A 220 -5.28 -3.42 -17.24
C LYS A 220 -5.12 -4.40 -16.08
N ALA A 221 -4.64 -3.94 -14.93
CA ALA A 221 -4.49 -4.75 -13.72
C ALA A 221 -5.53 -4.43 -12.65
N TYR A 222 -5.93 -3.17 -12.52
CA TYR A 222 -6.73 -2.69 -11.40
C TYR A 222 -8.03 -2.04 -11.87
N GLU A 223 -9.10 -2.27 -11.12
CA GLU A 223 -10.42 -1.67 -11.38
C GLU A 223 -10.41 -0.16 -11.14
N ASN A 224 -9.77 0.26 -10.05
CA ASN A 224 -9.85 1.63 -9.53
C ASN A 224 -8.46 2.28 -9.55
N VAL A 225 -8.12 2.95 -10.65
CA VAL A 225 -6.83 3.66 -10.81
C VAL A 225 -7.07 5.17 -10.87
N VAL A 226 -6.54 5.88 -9.87
CA VAL A 226 -6.49 7.34 -9.82
C VAL A 226 -5.08 7.78 -10.24
N GLU A 227 -5.01 8.65 -11.24
CA GLU A 227 -3.77 9.23 -11.74
C GLU A 227 -3.66 10.68 -11.25
N LYS A 228 -2.49 11.06 -10.72
CA LYS A 228 -2.17 12.43 -10.33
C LYS A 228 -0.77 12.80 -10.80
N THR A 229 -0.65 14.02 -11.31
CA THR A 229 0.66 14.56 -11.69
C THR A 229 1.20 15.48 -10.61
N SER A 230 2.49 15.37 -10.33
CA SER A 230 3.26 16.28 -9.48
C SER A 230 4.24 17.08 -10.33
N ARG A 231 4.51 18.33 -9.95
CA ARG A 231 5.53 19.18 -10.58
C ARG A 231 6.87 19.16 -9.85
N ALA A 232 6.90 18.67 -8.61
CA ALA A 232 8.14 18.56 -7.83
C ALA A 232 8.81 17.21 -8.14
N PRO A 233 10.13 17.17 -8.40
CA PRO A 233 10.85 15.93 -8.68
C PRO A 233 10.88 15.01 -7.44
N GLY A 234 10.86 13.70 -7.67
CA GLY A 234 11.00 12.71 -6.63
C GLY A 234 9.80 12.61 -5.68
N MET A 235 10.09 12.35 -4.40
CA MET A 235 9.09 12.22 -3.35
C MET A 235 8.38 13.55 -3.06
N PRO A 236 7.07 13.53 -2.74
CA PRO A 236 6.36 14.75 -2.36
C PRO A 236 7.01 15.42 -1.14
N ALA A 237 7.37 16.69 -1.28
CA ALA A 237 8.04 17.47 -0.23
C ALA A 237 7.16 18.60 0.34
N SER A 238 6.07 18.95 -0.33
CA SER A 238 5.17 20.03 0.06
C SER A 238 3.78 19.52 0.43
N LYS A 239 2.99 20.36 1.10
CA LYS A 239 1.61 20.08 1.44
C LYS A 239 0.78 19.79 0.19
N GLU A 240 0.98 20.55 -0.88
CA GLU A 240 0.30 20.38 -2.17
C GLU A 240 0.64 19.03 -2.81
N GLY A 241 1.87 18.55 -2.65
CA GLY A 241 2.28 17.23 -3.12
C GLY A 241 1.64 16.08 -2.33
N TRP A 242 1.47 16.25 -1.01
CA TRP A 242 0.86 15.25 -0.14
C TRP A 242 -0.67 15.28 -0.11
N GLU A 243 -1.30 16.41 -0.42
CA GLU A 243 -2.74 16.59 -0.43
C GLU A 243 -3.50 15.49 -1.21
N PRO A 244 -3.17 15.15 -2.47
CA PRO A 244 -3.89 14.10 -3.18
C PRO A 244 -3.75 12.72 -2.53
N ILE A 245 -2.63 12.45 -1.87
CA ILE A 245 -2.35 11.18 -1.18
C ILE A 245 -3.17 11.10 0.11
N MET A 246 -3.19 12.18 0.90
CA MET A 246 -4.00 12.25 2.12
C MET A 246 -5.50 12.21 1.80
N GLN A 247 -5.93 12.87 0.72
CA GLN A 247 -7.31 12.80 0.26
C GLN A 247 -7.69 11.37 -0.15
N PHE A 248 -6.80 10.67 -0.85
CA PHE A 248 -7.01 9.28 -1.22
C PHE A 248 -7.14 8.38 0.02
N TRP A 249 -6.21 8.47 0.97
CA TRP A 249 -6.29 7.68 2.20
C TRP A 249 -7.49 8.01 3.08
N SER A 250 -7.96 9.26 3.11
CA SER A 250 -9.15 9.62 3.88
C SER A 250 -10.41 8.87 3.45
N ARG A 251 -10.44 8.34 2.22
CA ARG A 251 -11.56 7.54 1.66
C ARG A 251 -11.37 6.04 1.84
N HIS A 252 -10.13 5.57 2.01
CA HIS A 252 -9.79 4.15 1.96
C HIS A 252 -9.32 3.57 3.29
N LEU A 253 -8.78 4.39 4.20
CA LEU A 253 -8.43 3.92 5.54
C LEU A 253 -9.70 3.53 6.30
N GLY A 254 -9.64 2.35 6.92
CA GLY A 254 -10.65 1.86 7.83
C GLY A 254 -10.75 2.72 9.08
N ARG A 255 -11.96 2.76 9.66
CA ARG A 255 -12.19 3.36 10.97
C ARG A 255 -12.88 2.33 11.85
N ARG A 256 -12.25 2.00 12.96
CA ARG A 256 -12.89 1.31 14.07
C ARG A 256 -13.65 2.37 14.86
N GLN A 257 -14.96 2.23 14.92
CA GLN A 257 -15.75 3.01 15.86
C GLN A 257 -15.34 2.61 17.28
N VAL A 258 -15.01 3.60 18.10
CA VAL A 258 -14.83 3.40 19.53
C VAL A 258 -16.24 3.39 20.13
N GLU A 259 -16.59 2.35 20.89
CA GLU A 259 -17.88 2.27 21.58
C GLU A 259 -18.13 3.57 22.38
N GLY A 260 -19.29 4.20 22.17
CA GLY A 260 -19.71 5.41 22.88
C GLY A 260 -19.59 6.75 22.12
N LEU A 261 -19.12 6.77 20.88
CA LEU A 261 -19.11 7.97 20.02
C LEU A 261 -20.27 7.94 19.00
N TYR A 262 -21.30 8.75 19.24
CA TYR A 262 -22.44 8.93 18.33
C TYR A 262 -22.13 10.03 17.31
N GLU A 263 -22.31 9.74 16.01
CA GLU A 263 -22.24 10.75 14.95
C GLU A 263 -23.60 11.47 14.86
N VAL A 264 -23.62 12.80 15.08
CA VAL A 264 -24.82 13.62 14.91
C VAL A 264 -24.87 14.11 13.46
N MET A 265 -25.74 13.49 12.66
CA MET A 265 -26.01 13.99 11.30
C MET A 265 -27.03 15.13 11.37
N SER A 266 -26.62 16.36 11.07
CA SER A 266 -27.54 17.47 10.82
C SER A 266 -28.06 17.38 9.37
N GLY A 267 -29.10 16.58 9.14
CA GLY A 267 -29.80 16.52 7.85
C GLY A 267 -30.85 17.62 7.75
N ALA A 268 -30.64 18.60 6.86
CA ALA A 268 -31.72 19.47 6.40
C ALA A 268 -32.71 18.61 5.60
N ALA A 269 -33.92 18.45 6.13
CA ALA A 269 -35.00 17.77 5.43
C ALA A 269 -35.46 18.62 4.24
N SER A 270 -35.26 18.12 3.02
CA SER A 270 -36.07 18.50 1.87
C SER A 270 -37.12 17.42 1.65
N ILE A 271 -38.39 17.78 1.80
CA ILE A 271 -39.57 16.97 1.46
C ILE A 271 -40.57 17.93 0.82
N PRO A 272 -41.43 17.51 -0.13
CA PRO A 272 -41.27 16.52 -1.20
C PRO A 272 -41.26 17.17 -2.59
#